data_AF-A0A349DV48-F1
#
_entry.id   AF-A0A349DV48-F1
#
_cell.length_a   1.000
_cell.length_b   1.000
_cell.length_c   1.000
_cell.angle_alpha   90.00
_cell.angle_beta   90.00
_cell.angle_gamma   90.00
#
_symmetry.space_group_name_H-M   'P 1'
#
loop_
_entity.id
_entity.type
_entity.pdbx_description
1 polymer ?
#
loop_
_entity_poly.entity_id
_entity_poly.type
_entity_poly.pdbx_seq_one_letter_code
_entity_poly.pdbx_strand_id
1 'polypeptide(L)'
;MNTISNMIAPVEMTPELEETFGEIKQALDAPFTPNFFTVWGASPESLKGIWPVMNHILTSGNVGRRLKEMIFVAISSLKSCHYCEKAHHAFCLSIGVTPEQIDDLITNYTTDTDDPSEKAAIDYAVKLAKDANSGTQEDFDHL
;
A
#
# COMPACT_ATOMS: atom_id res chain seq x y z
N MET A 1 -3.91 21.71 -4.09
CA MET A 1 -2.87 21.18 -5.02
C MET A 1 -3.57 20.39 -6.09
N ASN A 2 -3.19 20.54 -7.36
CA ASN A 2 -3.72 19.69 -8.43
C ASN A 2 -3.06 18.32 -8.32
N THR A 3 -3.85 17.28 -8.10
CA THR A 3 -3.37 15.88 -8.13
C THR A 3 -3.23 15.43 -9.58
N ILE A 4 -2.35 14.48 -9.85
CA ILE A 4 -2.19 13.86 -11.18
C ILE A 4 -3.51 13.31 -11.76
N SER A 5 -4.46 12.90 -10.90
CA SER A 5 -5.81 12.52 -11.32
C SER A 5 -6.59 13.64 -12.01
N ASN A 6 -6.25 14.91 -11.75
CA ASN A 6 -6.86 16.07 -12.40
C ASN A 6 -6.16 16.44 -13.72
N MET A 7 -5.02 15.82 -14.03
CA MET A 7 -4.27 16.03 -15.28
C MET A 7 -4.66 15.05 -16.39
N ILE A 8 -5.38 13.99 -16.05
CA ILE A 8 -5.87 13.00 -17.00
C ILE A 8 -7.29 13.40 -17.39
N ALA A 9 -7.60 13.34 -18.68
CA ALA A 9 -8.95 13.56 -19.17
C ALA A 9 -9.91 12.57 -18.47
N PRO A 10 -11.18 12.97 -18.19
CA PRO A 10 -12.16 12.04 -17.66
C PRO A 10 -12.22 10.79 -18.53
N VAL A 11 -12.01 9.63 -17.92
CA VAL A 11 -12.09 8.34 -18.61
C VAL A 11 -13.55 8.09 -18.96
N GLU A 12 -13.82 7.69 -20.20
CA GLU A 12 -15.15 7.22 -20.58
C GLU A 12 -15.48 5.96 -19.78
N MET A 13 -16.53 6.02 -18.97
CA MET A 13 -16.96 4.88 -18.16
C MET A 13 -17.65 3.85 -19.05
N THR A 14 -16.95 2.75 -19.34
CA THR A 14 -17.51 1.57 -19.99
C THR A 14 -18.00 0.57 -18.93
N PRO A 15 -18.94 -0.34 -19.27
CA PRO A 15 -19.41 -1.35 -18.32
C PRO A 15 -18.30 -2.21 -17.71
N GLU A 16 -17.26 -2.53 -18.49
CA GLU A 16 -16.11 -3.32 -18.03
C GLU A 16 -15.24 -2.54 -17.03
N LEU A 17 -15.07 -1.23 -17.24
CA LEU A 17 -14.34 -0.38 -16.30
C LEU A 17 -15.12 -0.17 -15.00
N GLU A 18 -16.45 -0.02 -15.09
CA GLU A 18 -17.35 0.04 -13.94
C GLU A 18 -17.27 -1.23 -13.09
N GLU A 19 -17.30 -2.39 -13.73
CA GLU A 19 -17.13 -3.69 -13.08
C GLU A 19 -15.79 -3.78 -12.37
N THR A 20 -14.69 -3.48 -13.08
CA THR A 20 -13.33 -3.52 -12.52
C THR A 20 -13.18 -2.57 -11.32
N PHE A 21 -13.70 -1.35 -11.41
CA PHE A 21 -13.70 -0.41 -10.28
C PHE A 21 -14.58 -0.90 -9.11
N GLY A 22 -15.68 -1.59 -9.40
CA GLY A 22 -16.52 -2.28 -8.43
C GLY A 22 -15.72 -3.31 -7.63
N GLU A 23 -15.03 -4.20 -8.33
CA GLU A 23 -14.16 -5.23 -7.73
C GLU A 23 -13.07 -4.63 -6.86
N ILE A 24 -12.41 -3.55 -7.32
CA ILE A 24 -11.35 -2.87 -6.58
C ILE A 24 -11.87 -2.34 -5.24
N LYS A 25 -13.01 -1.65 -5.26
CA LYS A 25 -13.63 -1.13 -4.03
C LYS A 25 -13.96 -2.24 -3.05
N GLN A 26 -14.56 -3.33 -3.55
CA GLN A 26 -14.96 -4.46 -2.72
C GLN A 26 -13.73 -5.16 -2.11
N ALA A 27 -12.71 -5.44 -2.92
CA ALA A 27 -11.53 -6.17 -2.47
C ALA A 27 -10.69 -5.37 -1.46
N LEU A 28 -10.63 -4.05 -1.60
CA LEU A 28 -9.88 -3.18 -0.69
C LEU A 28 -10.67 -2.71 0.53
N ASP A 29 -11.98 -3.02 0.58
CA ASP A 29 -12.95 -2.47 1.52
C ASP A 29 -12.90 -0.92 1.55
N ALA A 30 -12.97 -0.33 0.36
CA ALA A 30 -12.82 1.11 0.16
C ALA A 30 -14.14 1.75 -0.35
N PRO A 31 -14.52 2.93 0.16
CA PRO A 31 -15.76 3.61 -0.27
C PRO A 31 -15.68 4.16 -1.71
N PHE A 32 -14.47 4.27 -2.26
CA PHE A 32 -14.21 4.73 -3.62
C PHE A 32 -12.97 4.03 -4.19
N THR A 33 -12.84 4.02 -5.52
CA THR A 33 -11.65 3.49 -6.19
C THR A 33 -10.45 4.41 -5.91
N PRO A 34 -9.35 3.92 -5.31
CA PRO A 34 -8.17 4.74 -5.09
C PRO A 34 -7.63 5.34 -6.38
N ASN A 35 -7.24 6.62 -6.36
CA ASN A 35 -6.74 7.34 -7.54
C ASN A 35 -5.63 6.60 -8.31
N PHE A 36 -4.80 5.79 -7.64
CA PHE A 36 -3.85 4.90 -8.30
C PHE A 36 -4.52 4.07 -9.41
N PHE A 37 -5.63 3.40 -9.11
CA PHE A 37 -6.37 2.58 -10.09
C PHE A 37 -7.19 3.44 -11.05
N THR A 38 -7.71 4.58 -10.60
CA THR A 38 -8.42 5.52 -11.49
C THR A 38 -7.52 6.04 -12.61
N VAL A 39 -6.24 6.31 -12.32
CA VAL A 39 -5.23 6.69 -13.32
C VAL A 39 -5.02 5.57 -14.34
N TRP A 40 -4.90 4.32 -13.89
CA TRP A 40 -4.83 3.15 -14.78
C TRP A 40 -6.09 2.98 -15.64
N GLY A 41 -7.25 3.45 -15.18
CA GLY A 41 -8.49 3.43 -15.95
C GLY A 41 -8.40 4.12 -17.31
N ALA A 42 -7.49 5.08 -17.48
CA ALA A 42 -7.24 5.72 -18.79
C ALA A 42 -6.62 4.76 -19.82
N SER A 43 -6.13 3.59 -19.40
CA SER A 43 -5.76 2.47 -20.24
C SER A 43 -6.33 1.18 -19.65
N PRO A 44 -7.57 0.80 -20.01
CA PRO A 44 -8.23 -0.38 -19.47
C PRO A 44 -7.40 -1.67 -19.58
N GLU A 45 -6.65 -1.84 -20.68
CA GLU A 45 -5.74 -2.98 -20.86
C GLU A 45 -4.64 -3.01 -19.80
N SER A 46 -4.08 -1.85 -19.46
CA SER A 46 -3.07 -1.75 -18.41
C SER A 46 -3.68 -2.01 -17.03
N LEU A 47 -4.89 -1.51 -16.78
CA LEU A 47 -5.63 -1.78 -15.54
C LEU A 47 -5.87 -3.28 -15.35
N LYS A 48 -6.31 -3.99 -16.40
CA LYS A 48 -6.49 -5.45 -16.39
C LYS A 48 -5.20 -6.21 -16.07
N GLY A 49 -4.05 -5.68 -16.47
CA GLY A 49 -2.74 -6.25 -16.15
C GLY A 49 -2.32 -6.01 -14.69
N ILE A 50 -2.46 -4.78 -14.20
CA ILE A 50 -1.92 -4.39 -12.89
C ILE A 50 -2.84 -4.78 -11.72
N TRP A 51 -4.17 -4.76 -11.91
CA TRP A 51 -5.12 -4.98 -10.83
C TRP A 51 -4.97 -6.37 -10.18
N PRO A 52 -4.91 -7.49 -10.92
CA PRO A 52 -4.79 -8.82 -10.30
C PRO A 52 -3.51 -8.96 -9.45
N VAL A 53 -2.40 -8.37 -9.92
CA VAL A 53 -1.12 -8.36 -9.19
C VAL A 53 -1.27 -7.60 -7.88
N MET A 54 -1.83 -6.39 -7.94
CA MET A 54 -2.02 -5.55 -6.75
C MET A 54 -3.00 -6.17 -5.77
N ASN A 55 -4.12 -6.71 -6.25
CA ASN A 55 -5.10 -7.40 -5.41
C ASN A 55 -4.43 -8.53 -4.64
N HIS A 56 -3.67 -9.40 -5.31
CA HIS A 56 -3.00 -10.51 -4.64
C HIS A 56 -1.98 -10.03 -3.60
N ILE A 57 -1.15 -9.02 -3.94
CA ILE A 57 -0.19 -8.45 -3.00
C ILE A 57 -0.90 -7.88 -1.78
N LEU A 58 -2.01 -7.14 -1.95
CA LEU A 58 -2.68 -6.41 -0.87
C LEU A 58 -3.54 -7.33 0.00
N THR A 59 -4.28 -8.26 -0.60
CA THR A 59 -5.39 -8.97 0.08
C THR A 59 -5.12 -10.44 0.36
N SER A 60 -4.06 -11.03 -0.21
CA SER A 60 -3.82 -12.49 -0.17
C SER A 60 -2.44 -12.87 0.36
N GLY A 61 -2.22 -14.16 0.65
CA GLY A 61 -0.92 -14.72 1.06
C GLY A 61 -0.74 -14.83 2.58
N ASN A 62 0.47 -15.21 3.00
CA ASN A 62 0.77 -15.55 4.39
C ASN A 62 1.02 -14.32 5.29
N VAL A 63 1.38 -13.19 4.69
CA VAL A 63 1.55 -11.94 5.42
C VAL A 63 0.21 -11.22 5.50
N GLY A 64 -0.27 -10.98 6.72
CA GLY A 64 -1.55 -10.32 6.94
C GLY A 64 -1.58 -8.91 6.36
N ARG A 65 -2.77 -8.47 5.90
CA ARG A 65 -2.96 -7.14 5.32
C ARG A 65 -2.51 -6.02 6.26
N ARG A 66 -2.79 -6.14 7.56
CA ARG A 66 -2.37 -5.16 8.58
C ARG A 66 -0.87 -4.87 8.54
N LEU A 67 -0.05 -5.92 8.57
CA LEU A 67 1.41 -5.78 8.51
C LEU A 67 1.89 -5.19 7.18
N LYS A 68 1.28 -5.57 6.05
CA LYS A 68 1.63 -5.01 4.74
C LYS A 68 1.36 -3.50 4.67
N GLU A 69 0.21 -3.05 5.15
CA GLU A 69 -0.14 -1.63 5.15
C GLU A 69 0.81 -0.82 6.04
N MET A 70 1.23 -1.37 7.19
CA MET A 70 2.25 -0.76 8.04
C MET A 70 3.60 -0.62 7.34
N ILE A 71 4.06 -1.68 6.64
CA ILE A 71 5.26 -1.63 5.79
C ILE A 71 5.12 -0.56 4.70
N PHE A 72 3.96 -0.47 4.05
CA PHE A 72 3.71 0.53 3.01
C PHE A 72 3.77 1.94 3.57
N VAL A 73 3.21 2.23 4.74
CA VAL A 73 3.32 3.55 5.38
C VAL A 73 4.77 3.91 5.65
N ALA A 74 5.54 3.02 6.30
CA ALA A 74 6.93 3.28 6.63
C ALA A 74 7.80 3.54 5.39
N ILE A 75 7.68 2.71 4.35
CA ILE A 75 8.43 2.90 3.10
C ILE A 75 7.95 4.14 2.36
N SER A 76 6.64 4.41 2.34
CA SER A 76 6.08 5.59 1.68
C SER A 76 6.62 6.88 2.30
N SER A 77 6.70 6.93 3.64
CA SER A 77 7.24 8.09 4.34
C SER A 77 8.76 8.22 4.13
N LEU A 78 9.51 7.10 4.23
CA LEU A 78 10.95 7.05 3.94
C LEU A 78 11.28 7.58 2.54
N LYS A 79 10.43 7.30 1.55
CA LYS A 79 10.60 7.72 0.15
C LYS A 79 9.90 9.03 -0.19
N SER A 80 9.32 9.71 0.78
CA SER A 80 8.56 10.95 0.60
C SER A 80 7.41 10.82 -0.42
N CYS A 81 6.81 9.63 -0.57
CA CYS A 81 5.61 9.44 -1.39
C CYS A 81 4.37 9.90 -0.62
N HIS A 82 4.02 11.18 -0.72
CA HIS A 82 2.86 11.74 -0.02
C HIS A 82 1.53 11.06 -0.35
N TYR A 83 1.30 10.68 -1.62
CA TYR A 83 0.07 9.99 -2.00
C TYR A 83 -0.01 8.61 -1.36
N CYS A 84 1.07 7.82 -1.46
CA CYS A 84 1.15 6.48 -0.92
C CYS A 84 0.97 6.52 0.61
N GLU A 85 1.68 7.42 1.29
CA GLU A 85 1.58 7.59 2.75
C GLU A 85 0.14 7.87 3.17
N LYS A 86 -0.55 8.83 2.54
CA LYS A 86 -1.94 9.16 2.91
C LYS A 86 -2.93 8.06 2.56
N ALA A 87 -2.75 7.38 1.43
CA ALA A 87 -3.62 6.25 1.05
C ALA A 87 -3.47 5.09 2.05
N HIS A 88 -2.24 4.65 2.32
CA HIS A 88 -1.97 3.53 3.22
C HIS A 88 -2.22 3.89 4.69
N HIS A 89 -2.04 5.14 5.10
CA HIS A 89 -2.48 5.65 6.40
C HIS A 89 -3.99 5.44 6.60
N ALA A 90 -4.81 5.77 5.60
CA ALA A 90 -6.26 5.56 5.69
C ALA A 90 -6.63 4.08 5.81
N PHE A 91 -5.93 3.19 5.09
CA PHE A 91 -6.13 1.74 5.21
C PHE A 91 -5.66 1.19 6.55
N CYS A 92 -4.52 1.65 7.09
CA CYS A 92 -4.06 1.32 8.43
C CYS A 92 -5.13 1.63 9.48
N LEU A 93 -5.74 2.82 9.43
CA LEU A 93 -6.83 3.19 10.33
C LEU A 93 -8.06 2.28 10.15
N SER A 94 -8.46 1.97 8.91
CA SER A 94 -9.66 1.16 8.66
C SER A 94 -9.52 -0.29 9.12
N ILE A 95 -8.28 -0.79 9.25
CA ILE A 95 -7.98 -2.16 9.72
C ILE A 95 -7.41 -2.22 11.14
N GLY A 96 -7.54 -1.13 11.91
CA GLY A 96 -7.29 -1.11 13.35
C GLY A 96 -5.82 -0.88 13.78
N VAL A 97 -4.96 -0.34 12.91
CA VAL A 97 -3.65 0.19 13.35
C VAL A 97 -3.88 1.50 14.10
N THR A 98 -3.22 1.66 15.25
CA THR A 98 -3.41 2.84 16.11
C THR A 98 -2.77 4.09 15.49
N PRO A 99 -3.31 5.30 15.73
CA PRO A 99 -2.69 6.55 15.28
C PRO A 99 -1.23 6.68 15.74
N GLU A 100 -0.94 6.27 16.97
CA GLU A 100 0.41 6.30 17.55
C GLU A 100 1.38 5.42 16.76
N GLN A 101 0.99 4.19 16.42
CA GLN A 101 1.80 3.31 15.58
C GLN A 101 2.04 3.90 14.19
N ILE A 102 1.02 4.54 13.62
CA ILE A 102 1.15 5.16 12.29
C ILE A 102 2.09 6.37 12.34
N ASP A 103 2.04 7.18 13.39
CA ASP A 103 2.95 8.31 13.60
C ASP A 103 4.40 7.83 13.75
N ASP A 104 4.63 6.73 14.47
CA ASP A 104 5.95 6.10 14.55
C ASP A 104 6.43 5.59 13.18
N LEU A 105 5.56 4.94 12.39
CA LEU A 105 5.90 4.49 11.04
C LEU A 105 6.24 5.66 10.11
N ILE A 106 5.59 6.82 10.26
CA ILE A 106 5.85 8.02 9.46
C ILE A 106 7.17 8.70 9.90
N THR A 107 7.39 8.82 11.20
CA THR A 107 8.51 9.61 11.74
C THR A 107 9.81 8.81 11.87
N ASN A 108 9.71 7.57 12.31
CA ASN A 108 10.82 6.69 12.66
C ASN A 108 11.00 5.53 11.68
N TYR A 109 10.03 5.31 10.78
CA TYR A 109 10.01 4.18 9.82
C TYR A 109 10.01 2.81 10.51
N THR A 110 9.48 2.74 11.73
CA THR A 110 9.34 1.53 12.53
C THR A 110 8.25 1.78 13.57
N THR A 111 7.73 0.74 14.22
CA THR A 111 6.83 0.88 15.36
C THR A 111 6.86 -0.38 16.20
N ASP A 112 6.57 -0.25 17.49
CA ASP A 112 6.39 -1.41 18.36
C ASP A 112 5.04 -2.09 18.10
N THR A 113 5.04 -3.40 18.23
CA THR A 113 3.90 -4.28 17.97
C THR A 113 3.85 -5.35 19.05
N ASP A 114 2.67 -5.92 19.28
CA ASP A 114 2.50 -7.00 20.27
C ASP A 114 3.24 -8.29 19.85
N ASP A 115 3.50 -8.44 18.55
CA ASP A 115 4.26 -9.54 17.97
C ASP A 115 5.62 -9.03 17.46
N PRO A 116 6.74 -9.37 18.12
CA PRO A 116 8.07 -8.92 17.71
C PRO A 116 8.43 -9.23 16.25
N SER A 117 7.83 -10.28 15.65
CA SER A 117 8.06 -10.61 14.24
C SER A 117 7.47 -9.58 13.27
N GLU A 118 6.37 -8.90 13.64
CA GLU A 118 5.81 -7.81 12.84
C GLU A 118 6.81 -6.65 12.77
N LYS A 119 7.37 -6.24 13.92
CA LYS A 119 8.40 -5.19 13.97
C LYS A 119 9.63 -5.58 13.16
N ALA A 120 10.13 -6.81 13.32
CA ALA A 120 11.28 -7.30 12.55
C ALA A 120 11.04 -7.25 11.03
N ALA A 121 9.84 -7.63 10.59
CA ALA A 121 9.45 -7.55 9.18
C ALA A 121 9.42 -6.10 8.64
N ILE A 122 8.91 -5.14 9.44
CA ILE A 122 8.91 -3.71 9.08
C ILE A 122 10.35 -3.20 8.96
N ASP A 123 11.17 -3.46 9.97
CA ASP A 123 12.56 -3.01 10.02
C ASP A 123 13.37 -3.56 8.84
N TYR A 124 13.17 -4.84 8.51
CA TYR A 124 13.80 -5.48 7.36
C TYR A 124 13.34 -4.88 6.02
N ALA A 125 12.03 -4.69 5.84
CA ALA A 125 11.49 -4.08 4.63
C ALA A 125 12.02 -2.64 4.42
N VAL A 126 12.12 -1.87 5.50
CA VAL A 126 12.68 -0.50 5.49
C VAL A 126 14.18 -0.51 5.22
N LYS A 127 14.93 -1.48 5.75
CA LYS A 127 16.35 -1.68 5.44
C LYS A 127 16.55 -1.90 3.94
N LEU A 128 15.82 -2.84 3.34
CA LEU A 128 15.88 -3.10 1.89
C LEU A 128 15.42 -1.90 1.05
N ALA A 129 14.44 -1.14 1.53
CA ALA A 129 14.02 0.08 0.85
C ALA A 129 15.11 1.17 0.86
N LYS A 130 15.96 1.24 1.89
CA LYS A 130 17.13 2.15 1.93
C LYS A 130 18.22 1.70 0.98
N ASP A 131 18.57 0.42 1.00
CA ASP A 131 19.54 -0.21 0.10
C ASP A 131 19.13 -1.65 -0.22
N ALA A 132 18.80 -1.91 -1.49
CA ALA A 132 18.33 -3.21 -1.94
C ALA A 132 19.39 -4.32 -1.85
N ASN A 133 20.68 -3.98 -1.73
CA ASN A 133 21.78 -4.95 -1.59
C ASN A 133 22.19 -5.20 -0.13
N SER A 134 21.51 -4.57 0.84
CA SER A 134 21.90 -4.62 2.25
C SER A 134 21.40 -5.85 3.02
N GLY A 135 20.61 -6.71 2.37
CA GLY A 135 20.08 -7.93 2.99
C GLY A 135 21.18 -8.94 3.32
N THR A 136 21.11 -9.53 4.51
CA THR A 136 22.05 -10.55 5.00
C THR A 136 21.30 -11.80 5.47
N GLN A 137 22.01 -12.92 5.62
CA GLN A 137 21.43 -14.15 6.20
C GLN A 137 20.94 -13.92 7.63
N GLU A 138 21.66 -13.12 8.41
CA GLU A 138 21.28 -12.77 9.79
C GLU A 138 19.92 -12.06 9.87
N ASP A 139 19.55 -11.26 8.85
CA ASP A 139 18.21 -10.68 8.82
C ASP A 139 17.14 -11.77 8.73
N PHE A 140 17.36 -12.80 7.89
CA PHE A 140 16.41 -13.91 7.73
C PHE A 140 16.30 -14.80 8.96
N ASP A 141 17.38 -14.96 9.72
CA ASP A 141 17.40 -15.78 10.93
C ASP A 141 16.58 -15.13 12.07
N HIS A 142 16.26 -13.84 11.95
CA HIS A 142 15.50 -13.05 12.93
C HIS A 142 14.07 -12.67 12.47
N LEU A 143 13.63 -13.17 11.30
CA LEU A 143 12.27 -12.99 10.77
C LEU A 143 11.32 -14.13 11.15
#